data_AF-A0A8J7E5V5-F1
#
_entry.id   AF-A0A8J7E5V5-F1
#
_cell.length_a   1.000
_cell.length_b   1.000
_cell.length_c   1.000
_cell.angle_alpha   90.00
_cell.angle_beta   90.00
_cell.angle_gamma   90.00
#
_symmetry.space_group_name_H-M   'P 1'
#
loop_
_entity.id
_entity.type
_entity.pdbx_description
1 polymer ?
#
loop_
_entity_poly.entity_id
_entity_poly.type
_entity_poly.pdbx_seq_one_letter_code
_entity_poly.pdbx_strand_id
1 'polypeptide(L)'
;MADALSPLDPFLTALRADPDFNRSDERNELESALVRDALITDLITGQGYLDTTLDCLAEQGIDPDAWLGAVVNNIEHVIDAGVRFDRHETGLFLPAVIH
;
A
#
# COMPACT_ATOMS: atom_id res chain seq x y z
N MET A 1 -3.64 -21.01 2.84
CA MET A 1 -4.56 -19.97 3.35
C MET A 1 -4.30 -18.78 2.46
N ALA A 2 -5.28 -18.36 1.66
CA ALA A 2 -5.12 -17.16 0.86
C ALA A 2 -5.14 -16.01 1.86
N ASP A 3 -3.96 -15.51 2.23
CA ASP A 3 -3.87 -14.23 2.91
C ASP A 3 -4.60 -13.25 2.00
N ALA A 4 -5.70 -12.69 2.52
CA ALA A 4 -6.37 -11.59 1.86
C ALA A 4 -5.35 -10.45 1.84
N LEU A 5 -4.71 -10.26 0.68
CA LEU A 5 -3.77 -9.19 0.41
C LEU A 5 -4.37 -7.88 0.92
N SER A 6 -3.75 -7.31 1.94
CA SER A 6 -4.29 -6.15 2.59
C SER A 6 -4.02 -4.96 1.67
N PRO A 7 -5.01 -4.08 1.42
CA PRO A 7 -4.72 -2.81 0.74
C PRO A 7 -3.72 -1.94 1.52
N LEU A 8 -3.47 -2.30 2.79
CA LEU A 8 -2.46 -1.68 3.64
C LEU A 8 -1.05 -2.27 3.49
N ASP A 9 -0.86 -3.37 2.75
CA ASP A 9 0.45 -4.03 2.63
C ASP A 9 1.58 -3.07 2.21
N PRO A 10 1.38 -2.11 1.28
CA PRO A 10 2.40 -1.12 0.98
C PRO A 10 2.68 -0.12 2.12
N PHE A 11 1.79 0.03 3.09
CA PHE A 11 2.01 0.90 4.25
C PHE A 11 2.51 0.14 5.47
N LEU A 12 2.52 -1.19 5.41
CA LEU A 12 3.00 -2.04 6.49
C LEU A 12 4.46 -2.40 6.24
N THR A 13 5.28 -2.27 7.29
CA THR A 13 6.65 -2.78 7.29
C THR A 13 6.66 -4.03 8.14
N ALA A 14 6.62 -5.20 7.52
CA ALA A 14 6.82 -6.46 8.22
C ALA A 14 8.34 -6.65 8.41
N LEU A 15 8.86 -6.32 9.59
CA LEU A 15 10.25 -6.62 9.93
C LEU A 15 10.45 -8.13 9.85
N ARG A 16 11.43 -8.57 9.08
CA ARG A 16 11.72 -10.00 8.93
C ARG A 16 12.16 -10.59 10.27
N ALA A 17 11.51 -11.68 10.68
CA ALA A 17 11.97 -12.48 11.80
C ALA A 17 13.04 -13.47 11.33
N ASP A 18 14.23 -12.97 11.00
CA ASP A 18 15.39 -13.78 10.62
C ASP A 18 16.46 -13.76 11.73
N PRO A 19 17.03 -14.90 12.16
CA PRO A 19 18.12 -14.93 13.15
C PRO A 19 19.37 -14.13 12.75
N ASP A 20 19.62 -13.88 11.46
CA ASP A 20 20.72 -13.04 10.97
C ASP A 20 20.33 -11.56 10.76
N PHE A 21 19.06 -11.21 11.04
CA PHE A 21 18.55 -9.86 10.91
C PHE A 21 19.25 -8.93 11.90
N ASN A 22 20.04 -8.01 11.36
CA ASN A 22 20.81 -7.06 12.16
C ASN A 22 20.30 -5.63 11.96
N ARG A 23 20.84 -4.68 12.74
CA ARG A 23 20.45 -3.26 12.67
C ARG A 23 20.60 -2.63 11.29
N SER A 24 21.49 -3.14 10.44
CA SER A 24 21.62 -2.65 9.08
C SER A 24 20.43 -3.06 8.23
N ASP A 25 19.94 -4.29 8.40
CA ASP A 25 18.75 -4.79 7.69
C ASP A 25 17.49 -4.03 8.13
N GLU A 26 17.33 -3.80 9.44
CA GLU A 26 16.26 -2.93 9.98
C GLU A 26 16.22 -1.56 9.31
N ARG A 27 17.39 -0.93 9.16
CA ARG A 27 17.50 0.40 8.52
C ARG A 27 17.16 0.36 7.04
N ASN A 28 17.61 -0.66 6.33
CA ASN A 28 17.33 -0.83 4.90
C ASN A 28 15.84 -1.07 4.64
N GLU A 29 15.17 -1.85 5.50
CA GLU A 29 13.72 -2.07 5.40
C GLU A 29 12.94 -0.79 5.72
N LEU A 30 13.37 -0.03 6.73
CA LEU A 30 12.75 1.26 7.04
C LEU A 30 12.93 2.27 5.91
N GLU A 31 14.13 2.36 5.32
CA GLU A 31 14.40 3.24 4.19
C GLU A 31 13.55 2.85 2.98
N SER A 32 13.43 1.55 2.70
CA SER A 32 12.58 1.02 1.63
C SER A 32 11.10 1.40 1.84
N ALA A 33 10.62 1.32 3.09
CA ALA A 33 9.27 1.72 3.45
C ALA A 33 9.04 3.23 3.27
N LEU A 34 10.00 4.08 3.67
CA LEU A 34 9.92 5.53 3.49
C LEU A 34 9.90 5.93 2.00
N VAL A 35 10.73 5.29 1.17
CA VAL A 35 10.73 5.52 -0.28
C VAL A 35 9.37 5.17 -0.88
N ARG A 36 8.83 4.01 -0.51
CA ARG A 36 7.54 3.53 -1.00
C ARG A 36 6.40 4.47 -0.59
N ASP A 37 6.36 4.91 0.67
CA ASP A 37 5.35 5.84 1.18
C ASP A 37 5.38 7.20 0.47
N ALA A 38 6.59 7.72 0.20
CA ALA A 38 6.77 8.94 -0.57
C ALA A 38 6.23 8.80 -2.01
N LEU A 39 6.57 7.70 -2.70
CA LEU A 39 6.09 7.43 -4.06
C LEU A 39 4.57 7.29 -4.14
N ILE A 40 3.95 6.63 -3.15
CA ILE A 40 2.49 6.50 -3.09
C ILE A 40 1.84 7.85 -2.80
N THR A 41 2.41 8.66 -1.90
CA THR A 41 1.93 10.01 -1.61
C THR A 41 2.00 10.91 -2.85
N ASP A 42 3.12 10.88 -3.58
CA ASP A 42 3.29 11.64 -4.82
C ASP A 42 2.28 11.19 -5.88
N LEU A 43 2.04 9.88 -6.01
CA LEU A 43 1.02 9.34 -6.91
C LEU A 43 -0.39 9.85 -6.56
N ILE A 44 -0.79 9.79 -5.28
CA ILE A 44 -2.12 10.22 -4.80
C ILE A 44 -2.31 11.74 -5.00
N THR A 45 -1.25 12.52 -4.82
CA THR A 45 -1.29 13.99 -4.99
C THR A 45 -1.13 14.43 -6.45
N GLY A 46 -0.95 13.49 -7.38
CA GLY A 46 -0.80 13.76 -8.82
C GLY A 46 0.55 14.36 -9.21
N GLN A 47 1.58 14.21 -8.37
CA GLN A 47 2.95 14.63 -8.64
C GLN A 47 3.86 13.46 -9.08
N GLY A 48 3.43 12.23 -8.81
CA GLY A 48 4.18 11.00 -9.08
C GLY A 48 3.77 10.28 -10.36
N TYR A 49 4.58 9.30 -10.77
CA TYR A 49 4.33 8.43 -11.91
C TYR A 49 3.89 7.05 -11.44
N LEU A 50 2.80 6.54 -12.00
CA LEU A 50 2.27 5.23 -11.65
C LEU A 50 3.30 4.12 -11.84
N ASP A 51 3.96 4.07 -12.99
CA ASP A 51 4.95 3.04 -13.32
C ASP A 51 6.08 2.97 -12.29
N THR A 52 6.58 4.13 -11.83
CA THR A 52 7.62 4.21 -10.80
C THR A 52 7.16 3.64 -9.46
N THR A 53 5.91 3.90 -9.07
CA THR A 53 5.33 3.33 -7.85
C THR A 53 5.20 1.81 -7.99
N LEU A 54 4.72 1.30 -9.13
CA LEU A 54 4.54 -0.14 -9.35
C LEU A 54 5.87 -0.90 -9.40
N ASP A 55 6.89 -0.32 -10.05
CA ASP A 55 8.24 -0.87 -10.07
C ASP A 55 8.80 -0.99 -8.63
N CYS A 56 8.62 0.05 -7.81
CA CYS A 56 9.04 0.05 -6.41
C CYS A 56 8.33 -1.05 -5.59
N LEU A 57 7.03 -1.26 -5.81
CA LEU A 57 6.29 -2.35 -5.16
C LEU A 57 6.87 -3.72 -5.54
N ALA A 58 7.09 -3.95 -6.84
CA ALA A 58 7.63 -5.20 -7.34
C ALA A 58 9.04 -5.49 -6.77
N GLU A 59 9.92 -4.49 -6.75
CA GLU A 59 11.27 -4.59 -6.19
C GLU A 59 11.27 -4.96 -4.69
N GLN A 60 10.23 -4.56 -3.98
CA GLN A 60 10.08 -4.80 -2.54
C GLN A 60 9.23 -6.05 -2.24
N GLY A 61 8.87 -6.83 -3.26
CA GLY A 61 8.13 -8.08 -3.13
C GLY A 61 6.64 -7.92 -2.90
N ILE A 62 6.08 -6.73 -3.17
CA ILE A 62 4.65 -6.45 -3.14
C ILE A 62 4.12 -6.61 -4.56
N ASP A 63 3.08 -7.44 -4.74
CA ASP A 63 2.46 -7.66 -6.04
C ASP A 63 1.74 -6.39 -6.54
N PRO A 64 2.23 -5.73 -7.62
CA PRO A 64 1.66 -4.48 -8.10
C PRO A 64 0.26 -4.66 -8.69
N ASP A 65 -0.01 -5.78 -9.36
CA ASP A 65 -1.30 -6.07 -9.99
C ASP A 65 -2.35 -6.31 -8.90
N ALA A 66 -1.98 -7.07 -7.86
CA ALA A 66 -2.85 -7.28 -6.71
C ALA A 66 -3.16 -5.97 -5.97
N TRP A 67 -2.15 -5.12 -5.77
CA TRP A 67 -2.34 -3.83 -5.12
C TRP A 67 -3.27 -2.91 -5.93
N LEU A 68 -3.05 -2.81 -7.25
CA LEU A 68 -3.92 -2.06 -8.16
C LEU A 68 -5.36 -2.58 -8.11
N GLY A 69 -5.54 -3.90 -8.14
CA GLY A 69 -6.85 -4.53 -7.99
C GLY A 69 -7.54 -4.12 -6.68
N ALA A 70 -6.80 -4.12 -5.56
CA ALA A 70 -7.34 -3.68 -4.28
C ALA A 70 -7.72 -2.19 -4.25
N VAL A 71 -6.93 -1.32 -4.88
CA VAL A 71 -7.24 0.11 -5.03
C VAL A 71 -8.50 0.31 -5.86
N VAL A 72 -8.61 -0.36 -7.01
CA VAL A 72 -9.78 -0.31 -7.89
C VAL A 72 -11.04 -0.79 -7.16
N ASN A 73 -10.97 -1.94 -6.48
CA ASN A 73 -12.09 -2.47 -5.70
C ASN A 73 -12.54 -1.50 -4.60
N ASN A 74 -11.60 -0.81 -3.94
CA ASN A 74 -11.95 0.21 -2.95
C ASN A 74 -12.64 1.42 -3.58
N ILE A 75 -12.18 1.89 -4.73
CA ILE A 75 -12.82 2.99 -5.46
C ILE A 75 -14.24 2.60 -5.87
N GLU A 76 -14.43 1.41 -6.44
CA GLU A 76 -15.73 0.88 -6.82
C GLU A 76 -16.66 0.77 -5.60
N HIS A 77 -16.16 0.26 -4.48
CA HIS A 77 -16.92 0.18 -3.23
C HIS A 77 -17.41 1.55 -2.74
N VAL A 78 -16.54 2.57 -2.76
CA VAL A 78 -16.90 3.95 -2.38
C VAL A 78 -17.99 4.50 -3.29
N ILE A 79 -17.88 4.28 -4.60
CA ILE A 79 -18.85 4.70 -5.60
C ILE A 79 -20.20 4.02 -5.35
N ASP A 80 -20.21 2.70 -5.18
CA ASP A 80 -21.41 1.90 -4.97
C ASP A 80 -22.11 2.21 -3.64
N ALA A 81 -21.34 2.49 -2.59
CA ALA A 81 -21.85 2.93 -1.29
C ALA A 81 -22.46 4.34 -1.33
N GLY A 82 -22.35 5.06 -2.46
CA GLY A 82 -22.83 6.43 -2.61
C GLY A 82 -22.08 7.42 -1.71
N VAL A 83 -20.86 7.06 -1.28
CA VAL A 83 -20.07 7.92 -0.40
C VAL A 83 -19.47 9.04 -1.23
N ARG A 84 -19.90 10.26 -0.93
CA ARG A 84 -19.34 11.47 -1.51
C ARG A 84 -18.41 12.11 -0.49
N PHE A 85 -17.11 12.07 -0.78
CA PHE A 85 -16.15 12.85 -0.01
C PHE A 85 -16.24 14.33 -0.36
N ASP A 86 -16.25 15.17 0.66
CA ASP A 86 -15.96 16.59 0.47
C ASP A 86 -14.48 16.81 0.12
N ARG A 87 -14.14 17.96 -0.47
CA ARG A 87 -12.79 18.27 -1.03
C ARG A 87 -11.63 18.14 -0.03
N HIS A 88 -11.92 17.95 1.26
CA HIS A 88 -10.96 17.85 2.36
C HIS A 88 -11.13 16.58 3.21
N GLU A 89 -11.98 15.64 2.80
CA GLU A 89 -12.14 14.37 3.52
C GLU A 89 -11.16 13.32 2.99
N THR A 90 -10.44 12.67 3.91
CA THR A 90 -9.61 11.49 3.64
C THR A 90 -10.40 10.26 4.10
N GLY A 91 -11.00 9.54 3.16
CA GLY A 91 -11.70 8.30 3.47
C GLY A 91 -10.83 7.09 3.20
N LEU A 92 -10.43 6.40 4.28
CA LEU A 92 -9.89 5.06 4.19
C LEU A 92 -11.03 4.09 4.56
N PHE A 93 -11.66 3.47 3.57
CA PHE A 93 -12.61 2.40 3.81
C PHE A 93 -11.85 1.08 3.85
N LEU A 94 -11.68 0.53 5.04
CA LEU A 94 -11.17 -0.83 5.20
C LEU A 94 -12.34 -1.80 5.08
N PRO A 95 -12.24 -2.84 4.23
CA PRO A 95 -13.25 -3.90 4.22
C PRO A 95 -13.35 -4.53 5.60
N ALA A 96 -14.58 -4.83 6.04
CA ALA A 96 -14.81 -5.47 7.33
C ALA A 96 -14.10 -6.83 7.35
N VAL A 97 -13.18 -7.03 8.30
CA VAL A 97 -12.57 -8.34 8.55
C VAL A 97 -13.66 -9.26 9.07
N ILE A 98 -14.14 -10.17 8.23
CA ILE A 98 -15.08 -11.21 8.64
C ILE A 98 -14.25 -12.30 9.33
N HIS A 99 -14.41 -12.41 10.65
CA HIS A 99 -13.83 -13.47 11.48
C HIS A 99 -14.52 -14.82 11.27
#